data_AF-A0A438KKL6-F1
#
_entry.id   AF-A0A438KKL6-F1
#
_cell.length_a   1.000
_cell.length_b   1.000
_cell.length_c   1.000
_cell.angle_alpha   90.00
_cell.angle_beta   90.00
_cell.angle_gamma   90.00
#
_symmetry.space_group_name_H-M   'P 1'
#
loop_
_entity.id
_entity.type
_entity.pdbx_description
1 polymer ?
#
loop_
_entity_poly.entity_id
_entity_poly.type
_entity_poly.pdbx_seq_one_letter_code
_entity_poly.pdbx_strand_id
1 'polypeptide(L)'
;MRKASFLPTNKVVDSDHVKLYQMGKFDFRISTTVLASMVTLVVLNMVAFMAGLARAIVFGNWEKMLIQVLLSLYILIMSYPVIEGMILRKDKGRIPYSVTLLSIVFAMVFLTLGSVVLLY
;
A
#
# COMPACT_ATOMS: atom_id res chain seq x y z
N MET A 1 -1.54 -6.97 39.96
CA MET A 1 -1.72 -7.85 38.79
C MET A 1 -2.70 -7.17 37.83
N ARG A 2 -2.34 -6.89 36.57
CA ARG A 2 -3.29 -6.39 35.56
C ARG A 2 -4.18 -7.56 35.10
N LYS A 3 -5.50 -7.46 35.30
CA LYS A 3 -6.46 -8.43 34.72
C LYS A 3 -6.53 -8.19 33.22
N ALA A 4 -6.27 -9.21 32.42
CA ALA A 4 -6.53 -9.16 30.98
C ALA A 4 -8.05 -9.10 30.77
N SER A 5 -8.51 -8.13 29.97
CA SER A 5 -9.90 -8.02 29.54
C SER A 5 -9.99 -8.58 28.13
N PHE A 6 -10.74 -9.67 27.97
CA PHE A 6 -11.06 -10.26 26.68
C PHE A 6 -12.53 -10.01 26.39
N LEU A 7 -12.81 -8.88 25.73
CA LEU A 7 -14.15 -8.62 25.21
C LEU A 7 -14.36 -9.50 23.97
N PRO A 8 -15.41 -10.34 23.95
CA PRO A 8 -15.77 -11.10 22.75
C PRO A 8 -16.01 -10.12 21.58
N THR A 9 -15.44 -10.43 20.41
CA THR A 9 -15.72 -9.64 19.22
C THR A 9 -17.15 -9.86 18.78
N ASN A 10 -17.86 -8.77 18.47
CA ASN A 10 -19.18 -8.85 17.90
C ASN A 10 -19.11 -9.55 16.54
N LYS A 11 -19.82 -10.68 16.40
CA LYS A 11 -19.89 -11.46 15.16
C LYS A 11 -21.07 -11.09 14.27
N VAL A 12 -21.80 -10.01 14.56
CA VAL A 12 -22.85 -9.50 13.67
C VAL A 12 -22.17 -9.07 12.37
N VAL A 13 -22.46 -9.79 11.29
CA VAL A 13 -21.85 -9.56 9.98
C VAL A 13 -22.76 -8.68 9.13
N ASP A 14 -22.25 -7.53 8.69
CA ASP A 14 -22.91 -6.70 7.67
C ASP A 14 -22.99 -7.49 6.36
N SER A 15 -24.13 -7.42 5.67
CA SER A 15 -24.32 -8.01 4.34
C SER A 15 -23.23 -7.60 3.34
N ASP A 16 -22.72 -6.36 3.45
CA ASP A 16 -21.64 -5.88 2.58
C ASP A 16 -20.31 -6.61 2.84
N HIS A 17 -20.01 -6.97 4.10
CA HIS A 17 -18.84 -7.77 4.46
C HIS A 17 -18.93 -9.18 3.87
N VAL A 18 -20.09 -9.83 3.98
CA VAL A 18 -20.32 -11.18 3.42
C VAL A 18 -20.14 -11.17 1.91
N LYS A 19 -20.68 -10.16 1.23
CA LYS A 19 -20.59 -10.03 -0.23
C LYS A 19 -19.15 -9.92 -0.69
N LEU A 20 -18.35 -9.06 -0.06
CA LEU A 20 -16.93 -8.90 -0.41
C LEU A 20 -16.14 -10.20 -0.21
N TYR A 21 -16.40 -10.90 0.90
CA TYR A 21 -15.80 -12.19 1.18
C TYR A 21 -16.13 -13.24 0.10
N GLN A 22 -17.41 -13.37 -0.29
CA GLN A 22 -17.84 -14.29 -1.34
C GLN A 22 -17.24 -13.96 -2.71
N MET A 23 -16.97 -12.67 -2.99
CA MET A 23 -16.31 -12.23 -4.21
C MET A 23 -14.77 -12.34 -4.16
N GLY A 24 -14.20 -12.85 -3.06
CA GLY A 24 -12.74 -12.93 -2.87
C GLY A 24 -12.06 -11.56 -2.79
N LYS A 25 -12.80 -10.50 -2.43
CA LYS A 25 -12.26 -9.14 -2.31
C LYS A 25 -11.91 -8.83 -0.88
N PHE A 26 -10.73 -8.22 -0.69
CA PHE A 26 -10.30 -7.74 0.61
C PHE A 26 -11.22 -6.63 1.13
N ASP A 27 -11.49 -6.64 2.43
CA ASP A 27 -12.18 -5.54 3.10
C ASP A 27 -11.17 -4.67 3.83
N PHE A 28 -11.02 -3.42 3.40
CA PHE A 28 -10.05 -2.48 3.97
C PHE A 28 -10.62 -1.64 5.11
N ARG A 29 -11.81 -1.98 5.63
CA ARG A 29 -12.38 -1.38 6.84
C ARG A 29 -11.68 -1.90 8.11
N ILE A 30 -10.37 -1.66 8.18
CA ILE A 30 -9.49 -2.01 9.29
C ILE A 30 -8.98 -0.75 9.99
N SER A 31 -8.16 -0.91 11.04
CA SER A 31 -7.56 0.24 11.72
C SER A 31 -6.75 1.12 10.75
N THR A 32 -6.93 2.43 10.86
CA THR A 32 -6.28 3.42 9.99
C THR A 32 -4.76 3.35 10.09
N THR A 33 -4.21 3.03 11.27
CA THR A 33 -2.77 2.89 11.50
C THR A 33 -2.16 1.78 10.65
N VAL A 34 -2.79 0.59 10.64
CA VAL A 34 -2.29 -0.56 9.85
C VAL A 34 -2.52 -0.32 8.36
N LEU A 35 -3.65 0.28 8.00
CA LEU A 35 -3.95 0.58 6.61
C LEU A 35 -2.98 1.62 6.04
N ALA A 36 -2.72 2.69 6.77
CA ALA A 36 -1.82 3.77 6.33
C ALA A 36 -0.38 3.27 6.14
N SER A 37 0.15 2.43 7.05
CA SER A 37 1.51 1.90 6.92
C SER A 37 1.64 1.01 5.67
N MET A 38 0.67 0.12 5.44
CA MET A 38 0.64 -0.74 4.25
C MET A 38 0.54 0.07 2.96
N VAL A 39 -0.39 1.03 2.89
CA VAL A 39 -0.57 1.88 1.70
C VAL A 39 0.68 2.72 1.44
N THR A 40 1.34 3.24 2.48
CA THR A 40 2.60 3.99 2.34
C THR A 40 3.68 3.16 1.65
N LEU A 41 3.85 1.89 2.05
CA LEU A 41 4.83 1.00 1.42
C LEU A 41 4.49 0.72 -0.05
N VAL A 42 3.22 0.50 -0.38
CA VAL A 42 2.80 0.27 -1.77
C VAL A 42 3.02 1.52 -2.61
N VAL A 43 2.72 2.71 -2.08
CA VAL A 43 2.98 4.00 -2.76
C VAL A 43 4.48 4.22 -2.97
N LEU A 44 5.32 3.94 -1.97
CA LEU A 44 6.77 4.03 -2.11
C LEU A 44 7.30 3.11 -3.20
N ASN A 45 6.82 1.85 -3.25
CA ASN A 45 7.23 0.91 -4.29
C ASN A 45 6.73 1.33 -5.68
N MET A 46 5.53 1.93 -5.80
CA MET A 46 5.05 2.51 -7.06
C MET A 46 5.97 3.63 -7.54
N VAL A 47 6.35 4.55 -6.66
CA VAL A 47 7.27 5.65 -7.00
C VAL A 47 8.65 5.10 -7.40
N ALA A 48 9.17 4.13 -6.65
CA ALA A 48 10.46 3.49 -6.93
C ALA A 48 10.46 2.77 -8.29
N PHE A 49 9.40 2.02 -8.60
CA PHE A 49 9.25 1.37 -9.91
C PHE A 49 9.22 2.38 -11.04
N MET A 50 8.40 3.43 -10.93
CA MET A 50 8.30 4.48 -11.96
C MET A 50 9.63 5.21 -12.17
N ALA A 51 10.31 5.61 -11.09
CA ALA A 51 11.60 6.29 -11.17
C ALA A 51 12.70 5.36 -11.70
N GLY A 52 12.72 4.10 -11.25
CA GLY A 52 13.67 3.08 -11.69
C GLY A 52 13.52 2.77 -13.18
N LEU A 53 12.28 2.58 -13.63
CA LEU A 53 11.96 2.34 -15.03
C LEU A 53 12.35 3.54 -15.91
N ALA A 54 12.00 4.76 -15.47
CA ALA A 54 12.38 5.98 -16.19
C ALA A 54 13.91 6.11 -16.33
N ARG A 55 14.67 5.84 -15.26
CA ARG A 55 16.14 5.86 -15.31
C ARG A 55 16.72 4.78 -16.23
N ALA A 56 16.18 3.57 -16.20
CA ALA A 56 16.64 2.48 -17.06
C ALA A 56 16.44 2.82 -18.55
N ILE A 57 15.31 3.44 -18.90
CA ILE A 57 15.01 3.88 -20.28
C ILE A 57 15.91 5.04 -20.70
N VAL A 58 16.04 6.08 -19.87
CA VAL A 58 16.76 7.32 -20.23
C VAL A 58 18.27 7.13 -20.29
N PHE A 59 18.85 6.41 -19.32
CA PHE A 59 20.30 6.25 -19.20
C PHE A 59 20.81 4.91 -19.76
N GLY A 60 19.93 4.04 -20.28
CA GLY A 60 20.30 2.76 -20.90
C GLY A 60 20.94 1.74 -19.95
N ASN A 61 20.84 1.95 -18.63
CA ASN A 61 21.58 1.17 -17.62
C ASN A 61 20.84 -0.11 -17.19
N TRP A 62 20.31 -0.85 -18.15
CA TRP A 62 19.48 -2.03 -17.93
C TRP A 62 20.23 -3.15 -17.20
N GLU A 63 21.51 -3.36 -17.48
CA GLU A 63 22.31 -4.41 -16.83
C GLU A 63 22.31 -4.30 -15.30
N LYS A 64 22.35 -3.08 -14.77
CA LYS A 64 22.37 -2.83 -13.32
C LYS A 64 20.97 -2.73 -12.72
N MET A 65 19.97 -2.30 -13.50
CA MET A 65 18.64 -1.96 -13.01
C MET A 65 17.57 -3.03 -13.26
N LEU A 66 17.81 -3.98 -14.18
CA LEU A 66 16.81 -4.96 -14.62
C LEU A 66 16.22 -5.74 -13.44
N ILE A 67 17.05 -6.26 -12.54
CA ILE A 67 16.58 -7.04 -11.38
C ILE A 67 15.76 -6.15 -10.44
N GLN A 68 16.17 -4.90 -10.21
CA GLN A 68 15.46 -3.98 -9.33
C GLN A 68 14.08 -3.60 -9.89
N VAL A 69 14.00 -3.36 -11.20
CA VAL A 69 12.74 -3.06 -11.91
C VAL A 69 11.81 -4.27 -11.90
N LEU A 70 12.32 -5.48 -12.16
CA LEU A 70 11.52 -6.71 -12.10
C LEU A 70 11.01 -7.00 -10.69
N LEU A 71 11.85 -6.83 -9.66
CA LEU A 71 11.46 -7.06 -8.28
C LEU A 71 10.38 -6.07 -7.84
N SER A 72 10.56 -4.78 -8.15
CA SER A 72 9.55 -3.77 -7.82
C SER A 72 8.25 -4.00 -8.58
N LEU A 73 8.29 -4.43 -9.85
CA LEU A 73 7.10 -4.86 -10.60
C LEU A 73 6.39 -6.04 -9.93
N TYR A 74 7.14 -7.07 -9.52
CA TYR A 74 6.57 -8.22 -8.83
C TYR A 74 5.86 -7.83 -7.53
N ILE A 75 6.48 -6.94 -6.73
CA ILE A 75 5.86 -6.41 -5.52
C ILE A 75 4.56 -5.66 -5.85
N LEU A 76 4.48 -4.91 -6.97
CA LEU A 76 3.25 -4.24 -7.39
C LEU A 76 2.16 -5.24 -7.78
N ILE A 77 2.49 -6.30 -8.51
CA ILE A 77 1.55 -7.38 -8.86
C ILE A 77 0.98 -8.01 -7.59
N MET A 78 1.83 -8.34 -6.62
CA MET A 78 1.40 -8.90 -5.33
C MET A 78 0.57 -7.89 -4.50
N SER A 79 0.83 -6.59 -4.67
CA SER A 79 0.10 -5.51 -4.02
C SER A 79 -1.16 -5.07 -4.78
N TYR A 80 -1.53 -5.77 -5.86
CA TYR A 80 -2.68 -5.41 -6.69
C TYR A 80 -3.97 -5.17 -5.90
N PRO A 81 -4.37 -5.99 -4.91
CA PRO A 81 -5.60 -5.75 -4.16
C PRO A 81 -5.60 -4.41 -3.41
N VAL A 82 -4.44 -3.95 -2.96
CA VAL A 82 -4.28 -2.64 -2.30
C VAL A 82 -4.42 -1.52 -3.31
N ILE A 83 -3.79 -1.65 -4.48
CA ILE A 83 -3.88 -0.68 -5.58
C ILE A 83 -5.34 -0.58 -6.08
N GLU A 84 -6.00 -1.73 -6.27
CA GLU A 84 -7.42 -1.82 -6.64
C GLU A 84 -8.30 -1.13 -5.58
N GLY A 85 -8.06 -1.42 -4.30
CA GLY A 85 -8.74 -0.81 -3.16
C GLY A 85 -8.56 0.70 -3.05
N MET A 86 -7.42 1.21 -3.49
CA MET A 86 -7.06 2.63 -3.44
C MET A 86 -7.65 3.45 -4.58
N ILE A 87 -7.55 2.94 -5.82
CA ILE A 87 -7.80 3.73 -7.03
C ILE A 87 -9.10 3.31 -7.73
N LEU A 88 -9.34 2.00 -7.87
CA LEU A 88 -10.39 1.47 -8.76
C LEU A 88 -11.72 1.25 -8.03
N ARG A 89 -11.69 0.88 -6.75
CA ARG A 89 -12.90 0.49 -6.01
C ARG A 89 -13.74 1.68 -5.55
N LYS A 90 -15.07 1.50 -5.64
CA LYS A 90 -16.10 2.47 -5.22
C LYS A 90 -17.06 1.91 -4.15
N ASP A 91 -16.89 0.65 -3.76
CA ASP A 91 -17.69 0.00 -2.71
C ASP A 91 -17.26 0.41 -1.30
N LYS A 92 -18.02 0.05 -0.26
CA LYS A 92 -17.75 0.43 1.14
C LYS A 92 -16.49 -0.20 1.75
N GLY A 93 -15.97 -1.28 1.17
CA GLY A 93 -14.76 -1.97 1.63
C GLY A 93 -13.47 -1.43 1.00
N ARG A 94 -13.55 -0.34 0.22
CA ARG A 94 -12.40 0.33 -0.39
C ARG A 94 -11.50 1.00 0.64
N ILE A 95 -10.31 1.40 0.19
CA ILE A 95 -9.42 2.24 0.99
C ILE A 95 -9.98 3.68 0.98
N PRO A 96 -10.16 4.30 2.16
CA PRO A 96 -10.63 5.69 2.26
C PRO A 96 -9.60 6.64 1.65
N TYR A 97 -10.09 7.64 0.89
CA TYR A 97 -9.22 8.65 0.28
C TYR A 97 -8.35 9.41 1.30
N SER A 98 -8.87 9.65 2.50
CA SER A 98 -8.11 10.29 3.59
C SER A 98 -6.86 9.50 3.97
N VAL A 99 -6.95 8.17 4.02
CA VAL A 99 -5.82 7.29 4.34
C VAL A 99 -4.81 7.27 3.21
N THR A 100 -5.28 7.25 1.96
CA THR A 100 -4.41 7.38 0.78
C THR A 100 -3.63 8.68 0.79
N LEU A 101 -4.29 9.82 1.04
CA LEU A 101 -3.63 11.12 1.14
C LEU A 101 -2.59 11.15 2.25
N LEU A 102 -2.94 10.65 3.45
CA LEU A 102 -2.01 10.55 4.57
C LEU A 102 -0.77 9.70 4.21
N SER A 103 -0.99 8.58 3.52
CA SER A 103 0.09 7.68 3.10
C SER A 103 0.99 8.30 2.04
N ILE A 104 0.44 9.11 1.14
CA ILE A 104 1.21 9.89 0.17
C ILE A 104 2.09 10.92 0.89
N VAL A 105 1.57 11.60 1.92
CA VAL A 105 2.36 12.52 2.75
C VAL A 105 3.50 11.79 3.44
N PHE A 106 3.24 10.63 4.06
CA PHE A 106 4.31 9.83 4.67
C PHE A 106 5.34 9.35 3.65
N ALA A 107 4.92 8.92 2.46
CA ALA A 107 5.83 8.51 1.40
C ALA A 107 6.72 9.69 0.93
N MET A 108 6.15 10.88 0.78
CA MET A 108 6.92 12.09 0.43
C MET A 108 7.96 12.41 1.50
N VAL A 109 7.57 12.42 2.78
CA VAL A 109 8.50 12.64 3.90
C VAL A 109 9.64 11.62 3.89
N PHE A 110 9.31 10.34 3.68
CA PHE A 110 10.31 9.27 3.64
C PHE A 110 11.30 9.47 2.48
N LEU A 111 10.81 9.83 1.30
CA LEU A 111 11.65 10.11 0.12
C LEU A 111 12.54 11.34 0.33
N THR A 112 12.01 12.43 0.92
CA THR A 112 12.81 13.63 1.18
C THR A 112 13.88 13.37 2.23
N LEU A 113 13.55 12.67 3.32
CA LEU A 113 14.52 12.31 4.36
C LEU A 113 15.60 11.37 3.79
N GLY A 114 15.20 10.35 3.04
CA GLY A 114 16.13 9.45 2.37
C GLY A 114 17.06 10.19 1.40
N SER A 115 16.54 11.16 0.65
CA SER A 115 17.36 11.99 -0.25
C SER A 115 18.36 12.85 0.51
N VAL A 116 17.98 13.46 1.63
CA VAL A 116 18.91 14.25 2.46
C VAL A 116 20.01 13.35 3.01
N VAL A 117 19.66 12.16 3.50
CA VAL A 117 20.64 11.20 4.05
C VAL A 117 21.59 10.67 2.99
N LEU A 118 21.15 10.44 1.75
CA LEU A 118 22.03 9.96 0.66
C LEU A 118 22.92 11.05 0.07
N LEU A 119 22.62 12.32 0.32
CA LEU A 119 23.42 13.47 -0.14
C LEU A 119 24.51 13.88 0.86
N TYR A 120 24.44 13.42 2.11
CA TYR A 120 25.43 13.61 3.17
C TYR A 120 26.26 12.33 3.37
#